data_AF-A0A7T8GQY3-F1
#
_entry.id   AF-A0A7T8GQY3-F1
#
_cell.length_a   1.000
_cell.length_b   1.000
_cell.length_c   1.000
_cell.angle_alpha   90.00
_cell.angle_beta   90.00
_cell.angle_gamma   90.00
#
_symmetry.space_group_name_H-M   'P 1'
#
loop_
_entity.id
_entity.type
_entity.pdbx_description
1 polymer ?
#
loop_
_entity_poly.entity_id
_entity_poly.type
_entity_poly.pdbx_seq_one_letter_code
_entity_poly.pdbx_strand_id
1 'polypeptide(L)'
;MEKYKILVCGGDGTIGWVLQCLDNVGQDSQCSTPPCAIVPLGTGNDLARVLRWGPGYTGTEDPLTLLRDVIDADEVRLDRWTVVFRPNTEDMTGPDGQSLIVSNAQTSEDNAQIFVMNNYFGIGLDADLCLDFHNKREENPEKFNSRFHNKGVYVKVGLRKMDLNKEVTMEVDGKL
;
A
#
# COMPACT_ATOMS: atom_id res chain seq x y z
N MET A 1 -0.16 -30.63 -8.79
CA MET A 1 0.19 -29.27 -8.33
C MET A 1 -0.11 -29.21 -6.86
N GLU A 2 0.91 -28.98 -6.03
CA GLU A 2 0.70 -28.75 -4.61
C GLU A 2 -0.09 -27.45 -4.44
N LYS A 3 -1.22 -27.52 -3.74
CA LYS A 3 -2.03 -26.36 -3.40
C LYS A 3 -1.76 -26.01 -1.96
N TYR A 4 -1.32 -24.78 -1.72
CA TYR A 4 -1.14 -24.23 -0.38
C TYR A 4 -1.84 -22.88 -0.28
N LYS A 5 -2.23 -22.54 0.94
CA LYS A 5 -2.70 -21.20 1.31
C LYS A 5 -1.59 -20.52 2.11
N ILE A 6 -1.40 -19.23 1.89
CA ILE A 6 -0.45 -18.42 2.64
C ILE A 6 -1.21 -17.71 3.76
N LEU A 7 -0.74 -17.82 5.00
CA LEU A 7 -1.25 -17.03 6.12
C LEU A 7 -0.30 -15.88 6.39
N VAL A 8 -0.77 -14.64 6.19
CA VAL A 8 0.02 -13.43 6.41
C VAL A 8 -0.36 -12.80 7.75
N CYS A 9 0.59 -12.77 8.68
CA CYS A 9 0.41 -12.16 9.99
C CYS A 9 0.99 -10.74 9.98
N GLY A 10 0.14 -9.72 9.83
CA GLY A 10 0.61 -8.35 9.65
C GLY A 10 -0.49 -7.32 9.42
N GLY A 11 -0.08 -6.14 8.95
CA GLY A 11 -1.00 -5.10 8.44
C GLY A 11 -1.00 -5.03 6.92
N ASP A 12 -1.66 -4.02 6.36
CA ASP A 12 -1.80 -3.84 4.90
C ASP A 12 -0.44 -3.79 4.17
N GLY A 13 0.58 -3.15 4.77
CA GLY A 13 1.93 -3.12 4.21
C GLY A 13 2.60 -4.49 4.12
N THR A 14 2.39 -5.35 5.12
CA THR A 14 2.92 -6.73 5.13
C THR A 14 2.28 -7.57 4.04
N ILE A 15 0.96 -7.46 3.88
CA ILE A 15 0.20 -8.18 2.85
C ILE A 15 0.61 -7.69 1.46
N GLY A 16 0.76 -6.37 1.28
CA GLY A 16 1.26 -5.80 0.03
C GLY A 16 2.66 -6.30 -0.33
N TRP A 17 3.56 -6.39 0.64
CA TRP A 17 4.90 -6.96 0.44
C TRP A 17 4.85 -8.43 0.00
N VAL A 18 4.03 -9.26 0.66
CA VAL A 18 3.85 -10.67 0.28
C VAL A 18 3.31 -10.79 -1.15
N LEU A 19 2.29 -10.00 -1.50
CA LEU A 19 1.71 -10.01 -2.85
C LEU A 19 2.74 -9.58 -3.91
N GLN A 20 3.60 -8.60 -3.60
CA GLN A 20 4.70 -8.20 -4.47
C GLN A 20 5.75 -9.32 -4.63
N CYS A 21 6.07 -10.03 -3.55
CA CYS A 21 6.96 -11.19 -3.63
C CYS A 21 6.36 -12.29 -4.53
N LEU A 22 5.05 -12.53 -4.44
CA LEU A 22 4.36 -13.50 -5.31
C LEU A 22 4.39 -13.08 -6.78
N ASP A 23 4.25 -11.79 -7.08
CA ASP A 23 4.39 -11.29 -8.45
C ASP A 23 5.80 -11.52 -9.01
N ASN A 24 6.82 -11.28 -8.18
CA ASN A 24 8.21 -11.43 -8.57
C ASN A 24 8.60 -12.89 -8.83
N VAL A 25 8.05 -13.84 -8.04
CA VAL A 25 8.33 -15.28 -8.18
C VAL A 25 7.43 -15.92 -9.25
N GLY A 26 6.21 -15.41 -9.43
CA GLY A 26 5.27 -15.70 -10.51
C GLY A 26 5.39 -17.08 -11.15
N GLN A 27 6.04 -17.12 -12.32
CA GLN A 27 6.13 -18.30 -13.18
C GLN A 27 7.03 -19.42 -12.65
N ASP A 28 7.96 -19.11 -11.74
CA ASP A 28 8.91 -20.08 -11.19
C ASP A 28 8.33 -20.82 -9.96
N SER A 29 7.14 -20.41 -9.50
CA SER A 29 6.49 -21.02 -8.34
C SER A 29 5.78 -22.33 -8.70
N GLN A 30 5.82 -23.30 -7.78
CA GLN A 30 5.06 -24.56 -7.90
C GLN A 30 3.53 -24.36 -7.79
N CYS A 31 3.10 -23.23 -7.22
CA CYS A 31 1.72 -22.79 -7.14
C CYS A 31 1.65 -21.34 -7.64
N SER A 32 1.13 -21.15 -8.85
CA SER A 32 1.19 -19.86 -9.57
C SER A 32 0.42 -18.72 -8.90
N THR A 33 -0.61 -19.02 -8.11
CA THR A 33 -1.50 -18.02 -7.47
C THR A 33 -2.06 -18.54 -6.15
N PRO A 34 -1.24 -18.69 -5.10
CA PRO A 34 -1.71 -19.22 -3.82
C PRO A 34 -2.63 -18.19 -3.12
N PRO A 35 -3.80 -18.59 -2.63
CA PRO A 35 -4.66 -17.72 -1.84
C PRO A 35 -3.95 -17.23 -0.58
N CYS A 36 -4.21 -15.97 -0.20
CA CYS A 36 -3.65 -15.36 0.99
C CYS A 36 -4.75 -15.08 2.02
N ALA A 37 -4.59 -15.61 3.22
CA ALA A 37 -5.38 -15.28 4.40
C ALA A 37 -4.62 -14.30 5.30
N ILE A 38 -5.34 -13.56 6.16
CA ILE A 38 -4.76 -12.46 6.93
C ILE A 38 -5.03 -12.65 8.43
N VAL A 39 -3.96 -12.57 9.24
CA VAL A 39 -4.09 -12.27 10.67
C VAL A 39 -3.82 -10.77 10.87
N PRO A 40 -4.86 -9.97 11.21
CA PRO A 40 -4.77 -8.51 11.22
C PRO A 40 -4.00 -7.96 12.43
N LEU A 41 -2.68 -7.91 12.34
CA LEU A 41 -1.78 -7.39 13.39
C LEU A 41 -1.44 -5.90 13.24
N GLY A 42 -1.76 -5.29 12.11
CA GLY A 42 -1.51 -3.87 11.85
C GLY A 42 -2.44 -2.91 12.60
N THR A 43 -2.24 -1.61 12.42
CA THR A 43 -3.14 -0.58 12.99
C THR A 43 -4.37 -0.35 12.09
N GLY A 44 -4.13 -0.13 10.78
CA GLY A 44 -5.14 0.04 9.73
C GLY A 44 -5.95 -1.24 9.54
N ASN A 45 -5.42 -2.26 8.86
CA ASN A 45 -6.06 -3.55 8.57
C ASN A 45 -7.28 -3.42 7.65
N ASP A 46 -7.17 -2.59 6.63
CA ASP A 46 -8.28 -2.31 5.71
C ASP A 46 -8.61 -3.51 4.82
N LEU A 47 -7.58 -4.15 4.25
CA LEU A 47 -7.75 -5.40 3.49
C LEU A 47 -8.38 -6.50 4.32
N ALA A 48 -7.97 -6.64 5.58
CA ALA A 48 -8.54 -7.64 6.49
C ALA A 48 -10.03 -7.38 6.79
N ARG A 49 -10.46 -6.11 6.89
CA ARG A 49 -11.88 -5.78 7.07
C ARG A 49 -12.70 -6.08 5.83
N VAL A 50 -12.20 -5.68 4.65
CA VAL A 50 -12.90 -5.92 3.37
C VAL A 50 -13.02 -7.42 3.10
N LEU A 51 -11.96 -8.18 3.36
CA LEU A 51 -11.91 -9.64 3.20
C LEU A 51 -12.48 -10.39 4.41
N ARG A 52 -13.06 -9.69 5.39
CA ARG A 52 -13.78 -10.25 6.55
C ARG A 52 -12.93 -11.08 7.53
N TRP A 53 -11.61 -10.95 7.50
CA TRP A 53 -10.69 -11.46 8.55
C TRP A 53 -10.77 -10.66 9.85
N GLY A 54 -11.49 -9.54 9.85
CA GLY A 54 -11.80 -8.77 11.02
C GLY A 54 -10.89 -7.57 11.22
N PRO A 55 -11.21 -6.73 12.22
CA PRO A 55 -10.54 -5.45 12.41
C PRO A 55 -9.17 -5.55 13.07
N GLY A 56 -8.80 -6.72 13.63
CA GLY A 56 -7.65 -6.88 14.50
C GLY A 56 -7.58 -8.21 15.21
N TYR A 57 -6.38 -8.73 15.39
CA TYR A 57 -6.11 -9.89 16.24
C TYR A 57 -5.72 -9.43 17.64
N THR A 58 -6.33 -10.04 18.67
CA THR A 58 -6.11 -9.65 20.07
C THR A 58 -5.14 -10.57 20.81
N GLY A 59 -4.82 -11.73 20.24
CA GLY A 59 -3.99 -12.75 20.90
C GLY A 59 -4.76 -13.64 21.85
N THR A 60 -6.08 -13.45 21.96
CA THR A 60 -6.96 -14.26 22.80
C THR A 60 -7.67 -15.35 22.02
N GLU A 61 -7.67 -15.22 20.68
CA GLU A 61 -8.25 -16.18 19.77
C GLU A 61 -7.41 -17.48 19.74
N ASP A 62 -8.08 -18.63 19.72
CA ASP A 62 -7.41 -19.93 19.63
C ASP A 62 -6.74 -20.10 18.25
N PRO A 63 -5.41 -20.32 18.19
CA PRO A 63 -4.69 -20.50 16.93
C PRO A 63 -5.24 -21.66 16.08
N LEU A 64 -5.74 -22.74 16.71
CA LEU A 64 -6.28 -23.88 15.97
C LEU A 64 -7.60 -23.52 15.27
N THR A 65 -8.43 -22.72 15.91
CA THR A 65 -9.66 -22.20 15.31
C THR A 65 -9.34 -21.28 14.13
N LEU A 66 -8.38 -20.38 14.28
CA LEU A 66 -7.93 -19.52 13.18
C LEU A 66 -7.39 -20.33 11.99
N LEU A 67 -6.62 -21.39 12.23
CA LEU A 67 -6.12 -22.26 11.16
C LEU A 67 -7.26 -23.02 10.46
N ARG A 68 -8.31 -23.42 11.18
CA ARG A 68 -9.52 -24.02 10.57
C ARG A 68 -10.24 -23.01 9.69
N ASP A 69 -10.42 -21.79 10.17
CA ASP A 69 -11.04 -20.71 9.38
C ASP A 69 -10.28 -20.46 8.08
N VAL A 70 -8.94 -20.53 8.10
CA VAL A 70 -8.09 -20.41 6.89
C VAL A 70 -8.31 -21.57 5.93
N ILE A 71 -8.40 -22.80 6.44
CA ILE A 71 -8.63 -24.00 5.63
C ILE A 71 -9.99 -23.93 4.94
N ASP A 72 -11.02 -23.54 5.68
CA ASP A 72 -12.42 -23.54 5.23
C ASP A 72 -12.85 -22.26 4.49
N ALA A 73 -12.05 -21.19 4.54
CA ALA A 73 -12.37 -19.92 3.91
C ALA A 73 -12.54 -20.01 2.38
N ASP A 74 -13.55 -19.28 1.90
CA ASP A 74 -13.81 -19.04 0.48
C ASP A 74 -12.70 -18.19 -0.15
N GLU A 75 -12.32 -18.55 -1.36
CA GLU A 75 -11.34 -17.82 -2.15
C GLU A 75 -12.03 -16.70 -2.95
N VAL A 76 -11.47 -15.50 -2.86
CA VAL A 76 -11.95 -14.34 -3.61
C VAL A 76 -10.81 -13.73 -4.43
N ARG A 77 -11.14 -13.19 -5.60
CA ARG A 77 -10.19 -12.48 -6.44
C ARG A 77 -9.99 -11.07 -5.90
N LEU A 78 -8.73 -10.63 -5.83
CA LEU A 78 -8.36 -9.27 -5.45
C LEU A 78 -7.85 -8.56 -6.71
N ASP A 79 -8.55 -7.50 -7.10
CA ASP A 79 -8.07 -6.60 -8.14
C ASP A 79 -7.01 -5.65 -7.54
N ARG A 80 -5.93 -5.43 -8.29
CA ARG A 80 -4.80 -4.58 -7.88
C ARG A 80 -4.55 -3.53 -8.95
N TRP A 81 -4.19 -2.34 -8.50
CA TRP A 81 -4.09 -1.17 -9.33
C TRP A 81 -2.64 -0.92 -9.71
N THR A 82 -2.35 -0.76 -11.00
CA THR A 82 -1.06 -0.27 -11.46
C THR A 82 -1.13 1.24 -11.64
N VAL A 83 -0.38 1.97 -10.81
CA VAL A 83 -0.28 3.43 -10.86
C VAL A 83 1.03 3.81 -11.53
N VAL A 84 0.95 4.65 -12.58
CA VAL A 84 2.12 5.08 -13.35
C VAL A 84 2.28 6.58 -13.21
N PHE A 85 3.38 7.00 -12.59
CA PHE A 85 3.78 8.40 -12.49
C PHE A 85 4.71 8.75 -13.64
N ARG A 86 4.34 9.76 -14.42
CA ARG A 86 5.20 10.31 -15.48
C ARG A 86 5.54 11.76 -15.12
N PRO A 87 6.81 12.09 -14.85
CA PRO A 87 7.19 13.48 -14.58
C PRO A 87 6.94 14.33 -15.83
N ASN A 88 6.41 15.54 -15.64
CA ASN A 88 6.23 16.47 -16.74
C ASN A 88 7.60 16.98 -17.20
N THR A 89 7.91 16.85 -18.49
CA THR A 89 9.21 17.25 -19.05
C THR A 89 9.44 18.76 -19.04
N GLU A 90 8.37 19.55 -18.89
CA GLU A 90 8.43 21.02 -18.89
C GLU A 90 8.99 21.62 -17.59
N ASP A 91 8.93 20.89 -16.46
CA ASP A 91 9.46 21.33 -15.17
C ASP A 91 10.97 21.06 -15.00
N MET A 92 11.64 20.50 -16.01
CA MET A 92 13.07 20.14 -15.97
C MET A 92 14.03 21.19 -16.56
N THR A 93 13.52 22.34 -17.00
CA THR A 93 14.36 23.49 -17.40
C THR A 93 14.53 24.45 -16.22
N GLY A 94 15.72 24.47 -15.61
CA GLY A 94 16.07 25.50 -14.64
C GLY A 94 16.05 26.90 -15.25
N PRO A 95 15.97 27.98 -14.44
CA PRO A 95 15.88 29.36 -14.90
C PRO A 95 17.04 29.82 -15.80
N ASP A 96 18.16 29.09 -15.83
CA ASP A 96 19.34 29.41 -16.62
C ASP A 96 19.49 28.58 -17.92
N GLY A 97 18.45 27.83 -18.33
CA GLY A 97 18.47 27.09 -19.60
C GLY A 97 19.50 25.95 -19.68
N GLN A 98 20.11 25.59 -18.55
CA GLN A 98 21.08 24.49 -18.49
C GLN A 98 20.37 23.21 -18.04
N SER A 99 20.19 22.29 -19.00
CA SER A 99 19.71 20.94 -18.77
C SER A 99 20.59 20.24 -17.72
N LEU A 100 20.00 19.82 -16.60
CA LEU A 100 20.72 19.12 -15.52
C LEU A 100 21.06 17.66 -15.84
N ILE A 101 20.86 17.19 -17.08
CA ILE A 101 21.25 15.83 -17.45
C ILE A 101 21.92 15.83 -18.84
N VAL A 102 23.26 15.92 -18.83
CA VAL A 102 24.09 15.31 -19.88
C VAL A 102 24.20 13.83 -19.53
N SER A 103 23.35 13.00 -20.13
CA SER A 103 23.71 11.72 -20.78
C SER A 103 22.47 10.84 -20.94
N ASN A 104 22.34 10.35 -22.18
CA ASN A 104 21.37 9.39 -22.70
C ASN A 104 19.94 9.90 -22.87
N ALA A 105 19.74 10.48 -24.06
CA ALA A 105 18.45 10.46 -24.74
C ALA A 105 17.93 9.01 -24.81
N GLN A 106 17.08 8.66 -23.86
CA GLN A 106 16.07 7.62 -24.06
C GLN A 106 14.72 8.24 -23.71
N THR A 107 13.75 7.84 -24.49
CA THR A 107 12.39 8.33 -24.62
C THR A 107 11.70 8.66 -23.28
N SER A 108 10.79 9.63 -23.28
CA SER A 108 9.96 10.06 -22.13
C SER A 108 9.20 8.93 -21.40
N GLU A 109 9.15 7.72 -21.96
CA GLU A 109 8.65 6.50 -21.31
C GLU A 109 9.60 5.93 -20.23
N ASP A 110 10.91 6.19 -20.30
CA ASP A 110 11.91 5.56 -19.42
C ASP A 110 12.00 6.16 -18.01
N ASN A 111 11.38 7.31 -17.75
CA ASN A 111 11.35 7.92 -16.42
C ASN A 111 10.04 7.66 -15.66
N ALA A 112 9.18 6.77 -16.17
CA ALA A 112 7.93 6.44 -15.51
C ALA A 112 8.17 5.60 -14.24
N GLN A 113 7.65 6.05 -13.10
CA GLN A 113 7.65 5.26 -11.87
C GLN A 113 6.35 4.46 -11.77
N ILE A 114 6.45 3.15 -11.66
CA ILE A 114 5.31 2.24 -11.63
C ILE A 114 5.16 1.65 -10.23
N PHE A 115 3.96 1.76 -9.66
CA PHE A 115 3.62 1.19 -8.36
C PHE A 115 2.39 0.30 -8.47
N VAL A 116 2.38 -0.81 -7.71
CA VAL A 116 1.20 -1.66 -7.54
C VAL A 116 0.54 -1.33 -6.22
N MET A 117 -0.74 -0.94 -6.26
CA MET A 117 -1.54 -0.59 -5.10
C MET A 117 -2.60 -1.67 -4.85
N ASN A 118 -2.77 -2.04 -3.57
CA ASN A 118 -3.68 -3.11 -3.16
C ASN A 118 -5.00 -2.62 -2.54
N ASN A 119 -5.11 -1.33 -2.22
CA ASN A 119 -6.25 -0.80 -1.47
C ASN A 119 -6.75 0.52 -2.09
N TYR A 120 -6.01 1.60 -1.90
CA TYR A 120 -6.34 2.91 -2.45
C TYR A 120 -5.09 3.67 -2.86
N PHE A 121 -5.29 4.67 -3.72
CA PHE A 121 -4.33 5.72 -4.03
C PHE A 121 -4.99 7.05 -3.66
N GLY A 122 -4.24 7.93 -3.00
CA GLY A 122 -4.74 9.22 -2.53
C GLY A 122 -3.74 10.33 -2.78
N ILE A 123 -4.26 11.53 -3.02
CA ILE A 123 -3.49 12.78 -3.17
C ILE A 123 -4.12 13.86 -2.29
N GLY A 124 -3.34 14.88 -1.94
CA GLY A 124 -3.80 16.00 -1.13
C GLY A 124 -3.62 15.79 0.37
N LEU A 125 -4.53 16.36 1.17
CA LEU A 125 -4.38 16.47 2.62
C LEU A 125 -4.25 15.11 3.33
N ASP A 126 -5.06 14.14 2.95
CA ASP A 126 -5.03 12.81 3.56
C ASP A 126 -3.72 12.08 3.29
N ALA A 127 -3.20 12.17 2.07
CA ALA A 127 -1.90 11.61 1.71
C ALA A 127 -0.75 12.27 2.49
N ASP A 128 -0.81 13.60 2.66
CA ASP A 128 0.16 14.37 3.44
C ASP A 128 0.08 14.04 4.95
N LEU A 129 -1.11 13.78 5.49
CA LEU A 129 -1.28 13.27 6.85
C LEU A 129 -0.70 11.86 7.02
N CYS A 130 -0.94 10.98 6.04
CA CYS A 130 -0.39 9.63 6.02
C CYS A 130 1.14 9.64 5.98
N LEU A 131 1.74 10.52 5.17
CA LEU A 131 3.19 10.69 5.07
C LEU A 131 3.80 11.16 6.41
N ASP A 132 3.20 12.17 7.03
CA ASP A 132 3.61 12.67 8.35
C ASP A 132 3.57 11.58 9.43
N PHE A 133 2.54 10.74 9.40
CA PHE A 133 2.39 9.62 10.33
C PHE A 133 3.45 8.54 10.05
N HIS A 134 3.70 8.24 8.78
CA HIS A 134 4.71 7.29 8.35
C HIS A 134 6.12 7.71 8.81
N ASN A 135 6.52 8.94 8.54
CA ASN A 135 7.84 9.46 8.93
C ASN A 135 8.05 9.42 10.45
N LYS A 136 7.05 9.86 11.24
CA LYS A 136 7.12 9.76 12.71
C LYS A 136 7.29 8.33 13.20
N ARG A 137 6.65 7.37 12.51
CA ARG A 137 6.76 5.95 12.83
C ARG A 137 8.12 5.39 12.49
N GLU A 138 8.72 5.78 11.37
CA GLU A 138 10.08 5.38 11.02
C GLU A 138 11.13 5.99 11.94
N GLU A 139 10.95 7.23 12.38
CA GLU A 139 11.87 7.92 13.30
C GLU A 139 11.86 7.31 14.71
N ASN A 140 10.72 6.79 15.18
CA ASN A 140 10.57 6.28 16.56
C ASN A 140 9.75 4.98 16.61
N PRO A 141 10.20 3.89 15.97
CA PRO A 141 9.40 2.66 15.83
C PRO A 141 8.95 2.08 17.17
N GLU A 142 9.75 2.24 18.24
CA GLU A 142 9.45 1.76 19.58
C GLU A 142 8.20 2.41 20.22
N LYS A 143 7.80 3.58 19.74
CA LYS A 143 6.59 4.28 20.20
C LYS A 143 5.32 3.81 19.49
N PHE A 144 5.44 3.07 18.39
CA PHE A 144 4.31 2.69 17.53
C PHE A 144 3.85 1.24 17.71
N ASN A 145 4.03 0.70 18.92
CA ASN A 145 3.71 -0.67 19.27
C ASN A 145 2.25 -0.89 19.72
N SER A 146 1.45 0.18 19.85
CA SER A 146 0.05 0.09 20.31
C SER A 146 -0.90 0.69 19.29
N ARG A 147 -1.93 -0.09 18.91
CA ARG A 147 -2.94 0.33 17.93
C ARG A 147 -3.73 1.56 18.39
N PHE A 148 -4.07 1.64 19.67
CA PHE A 148 -4.76 2.80 20.23
C PHE A 148 -3.87 4.05 20.22
N HIS A 149 -2.60 3.90 20.60
CA HIS A 149 -1.64 5.00 20.54
C HIS A 149 -1.46 5.51 19.11
N ASN A 150 -1.26 4.59 18.16
CA ASN A 150 -1.09 4.90 16.74
C ASN A 150 -2.29 5.68 16.18
N LYS A 151 -3.52 5.24 16.49
CA LYS A 151 -4.74 5.98 16.12
C LYS A 151 -4.79 7.37 16.75
N GLY A 152 -4.40 7.50 18.03
CA GLY A 152 -4.34 8.79 18.71
C GLY A 152 -3.32 9.75 18.08
N VAL A 153 -2.13 9.24 17.71
CA VAL A 153 -1.11 10.03 16.99
C VAL A 153 -1.66 10.49 15.64
N TYR A 154 -2.32 9.61 14.90
CA TYR A 154 -2.93 9.94 13.61
C TYR A 154 -3.97 11.07 13.74
N VAL A 155 -4.90 10.98 14.71
CA VAL A 155 -5.87 12.05 14.99
C VAL A 155 -5.17 13.37 15.35
N LYS A 156 -4.12 13.32 16.17
CA LYS A 156 -3.34 14.52 16.55
C LYS A 156 -2.60 15.14 15.37
N VAL A 157 -2.16 14.35 14.40
CA VAL A 157 -1.58 14.86 13.14
C VAL A 157 -2.69 15.48 12.28
N GLY A 158 -3.84 14.81 12.16
CA GLY A 158 -5.03 15.29 11.44
C GLY A 158 -5.49 16.67 11.88
N LEU A 159 -5.64 16.90 13.18
CA LEU A 159 -6.10 18.18 13.72
C LEU A 159 -5.14 19.36 13.47
N ARG A 160 -3.89 19.11 13.04
CA ARG A 160 -2.89 20.16 12.80
C ARG A 160 -2.82 20.64 11.37
N LYS A 161 -3.45 19.96 10.41
CA LYS A 161 -3.40 20.36 8.99
C LYS A 161 -4.76 20.90 8.54
N MET A 162 -4.78 22.16 8.11
CA MET A 162 -5.95 22.87 7.57
C MET A 162 -5.49 23.85 6.52
N ASP A 163 -5.09 23.38 5.33
CA ASP A 163 -5.19 24.12 4.05
C ASP A 163 -4.39 23.42 2.97
N LEU A 164 -5.05 23.02 1.89
CA LEU A 164 -4.41 22.69 0.62
C LEU A 164 -5.35 23.11 -0.51
N ASN A 165 -5.20 24.35 -0.98
CA ASN A 165 -5.89 24.84 -2.16
C ASN A 165 -4.99 24.60 -3.38
N LYS A 166 -5.06 23.39 -3.93
CA LYS A 166 -4.47 23.05 -5.23
C LYS A 166 -5.52 22.44 -6.12
N GLU A 167 -5.66 22.95 -7.33
CA GLU A 167 -6.55 22.40 -8.34
C GLU A 167 -5.89 21.17 -8.96
N VAL A 168 -6.66 20.09 -9.09
CA VAL A 168 -6.26 18.86 -9.78
C VAL A 168 -7.24 18.65 -10.91
N THR A 169 -6.73 18.54 -12.14
CA THR A 169 -7.52 18.11 -13.29
C THR A 169 -7.46 16.60 -13.37
N MET A 170 -8.61 15.94 -13.48
CA MET A 170 -8.72 14.49 -13.56
C MET A 170 -9.44 14.13 -14.85
N GLU A 171 -8.86 13.20 -15.60
CA GLU A 171 -9.52 12.59 -16.76
C GLU A 171 -9.81 11.13 -16.42
N VAL A 172 -11.05 10.70 -16.63
CA VAL A 172 -11.52 9.32 -16.39
C VAL A 172 -12.08 8.76 -17.69
N ASP A 173 -11.52 7.65 -18.16
CA ASP A 173 -11.95 6.95 -19.37
C ASP A 173 -12.09 7.87 -20.60
N GLY A 174 -11.13 8.79 -20.78
CA GLY A 174 -11.13 9.75 -21.90
C GLY A 174 -11.99 11.00 -21.68
N LYS A 175 -12.47 11.24 -20.45
CA LYS A 175 -13.37 12.35 -20.11
C LYS A 175 -12.82 13.17 -18.95
N LEU A 176 -12.64 14.47 -19.19
CA LEU A 176 -12.33 15.48 -18.16
C LEU A 176 -13.50 15.64 -17.17
#